data_AF-A5DRQ5-F1
#
_entry.id   AF-A5DRQ5-F1
#
_cell.length_a   1.000
_cell.length_b   1.000
_cell.length_c   1.000
_cell.angle_alpha   90.00
_cell.angle_beta   90.00
_cell.angle_gamma   90.00
#
_symmetry.space_group_name_H-M   'P 1'
#
loop_
_entity.id
_entity.type
_entity.pdbx_description
1 polymer ?
#
loop_
_entity_poly.entity_id
_entity_poly.type
_entity_poly.pdbx_seq_one_letter_code
_entity_poly.pdbx_strand_id
1 'polypeptide(L)' 'MQEVVSFYKKLPQGPAPAAKKSANPLLRYKAAYFDGDNASGKPLLHLAVAVLLFGYALEYQHLKAHH' A
#
# COMPACT_ATOMS: atom_id res chain seq x y z
N MET A 1 -19.36 38.19 -8.80
CA MET A 1 -19.45 37.54 -7.46
C MET A 1 -18.87 36.12 -7.45
N GLN A 2 -19.24 35.22 -8.37
CA GLN A 2 -18.72 33.83 -8.34
C GLN A 2 -17.21 33.69 -8.57
N GLU A 3 -16.62 34.53 -9.42
CA GLU A 3 -15.17 34.49 -9.66
C GLU A 3 -14.34 34.85 -8.43
N VAL A 4 -14.81 35.81 -7.64
CA VAL A 4 -14.14 36.24 -6.39
C VAL A 4 -14.16 35.10 -5.36
N VAL A 5 -15.27 34.38 -5.27
CA VAL A 5 -15.38 33.17 -4.41
C VAL A 5 -14.44 32.06 -4.91
N SER A 6 -14.30 31.89 -6.23
CA SER A 6 -13.36 30.92 -6.81
C SER A 6 -11.90 31.30 -6.57
N PHE A 7 -11.58 32.60 -6.54
CA PHE A 7 -10.24 33.12 -6.25
C PHE A 7 -9.81 32.78 -4.83
N TYR A 8 -10.68 33.00 -3.83
CA TYR A 8 -10.39 32.62 -2.44
C TYR A 8 -10.30 31.10 -2.23
N LYS A 9 -11.05 30.29 -3.00
CA LYS A 9 -10.91 28.82 -2.97
C LYS A 9 -9.59 28.32 -3.56
N LYS A 10 -9.00 29.08 -4.49
CA LYS A 10 -7.74 28.75 -5.16
C LYS A 10 -6.50 29.25 -4.41
N LEU A 11 -6.68 30.03 -3.34
CA LEU A 11 -5.56 30.38 -2.46
C LEU A 11 -4.90 29.08 -1.99
N PRO A 12 -3.56 28.96 -2.09
CA PRO A 12 -2.87 27.76 -1.68
C PRO A 12 -3.14 27.54 -0.19
N GLN A 13 -4.00 26.58 0.09
CA GLN A 13 -4.10 26.02 1.43
C GLN A 13 -2.74 25.36 1.70
N GLY A 14 -2.23 25.51 2.93
CA GLY A 14 -0.94 24.93 3.30
C GLY A 14 -0.85 23.44 2.93
N PRO A 15 0.37 22.86 2.96
CA PRO A 15 0.61 21.48 2.52
C PRO A 15 -0.46 20.55 3.11
N ALA A 16 -1.05 19.72 2.24
CA ALA A 16 -2.14 18.84 2.63
C ALA A 16 -1.72 18.01 3.85
N PRO A 17 -2.57 17.93 4.89
CA PRO A 17 -2.21 17.22 6.11
C PRO A 17 -1.81 15.79 5.76
N ALA A 18 -0.72 15.32 6.36
CA ALA A 18 -0.23 13.96 6.17
C ALA A 18 -1.39 12.97 6.31
N ALA A 19 -1.54 12.08 5.32
CA ALA A 19 -2.65 11.13 5.28
C ALA A 19 -2.77 10.42 6.63
N LYS A 20 -3.93 10.56 7.29
CA LYS A 20 -4.16 9.96 8.61
C LYS A 20 -3.87 8.46 8.51
N LYS A 21 -3.05 7.95 9.43
CA LYS A 21 -2.77 6.50 9.54
C LYS A 21 -4.11 5.79 9.67
N SER A 22 -4.51 5.08 8.62
CA SER A 22 -5.77 4.34 8.60
C SER A 22 -5.74 3.23 9.66
N ALA A 23 -6.85 2.98 10.33
CA ALA A 23 -6.98 1.81 11.21
C ALA A 23 -7.04 0.50 10.40
N ASN A 24 -7.39 0.57 9.11
CA ASN A 24 -7.48 -0.59 8.24
C ASN A 24 -6.07 -1.06 7.83
N PRO A 25 -5.67 -2.30 8.15
CA PRO A 25 -4.34 -2.83 7.85
C PRO A 25 -4.01 -2.82 6.36
N LEU A 26 -4.99 -3.02 5.48
CA LEU A 26 -4.78 -2.96 4.03
C LEU A 26 -4.45 -1.55 3.55
N LEU A 27 -5.13 -0.53 4.08
CA LEU A 27 -4.83 0.87 3.77
C LEU A 27 -3.46 1.27 4.32
N ARG A 28 -3.05 0.73 5.47
CA ARG A 28 -1.70 0.95 6.01
C ARG A 28 -0.62 0.36 5.11
N TYR A 29 -0.84 -0.86 4.61
CA TYR A 29 0.08 -1.50 3.66
C TYR A 29 0.17 -0.71 2.35
N LYS A 30 -0.98 -0.28 1.81
CA LYS A 30 -1.03 0.57 0.62
C LYS A 30 -0.22 1.85 0.81
N ALA A 31 -0.47 2.60 1.88
CA ALA A 31 0.24 3.85 2.15
C ALA A 31 1.76 3.68 2.36
N ALA A 32 2.19 2.51 2.84
CA ALA A 32 3.61 2.22 3.09
C ALA A 32 4.40 1.83 1.83
N TYR A 33 3.74 1.36 0.77
CA TYR A 33 4.44 0.79 -0.39
C TYR A 33 3.95 1.25 -1.77
N PHE A 34 2.77 1.85 -1.85
CA PHE A 34 2.12 2.22 -3.13
C PHE A 34 1.86 3.72 -3.28
N ASP A 35 1.81 4.49 -2.20
CA ASP A 35 1.45 5.91 -2.25
C ASP A 35 2.70 6.82 -2.09
N GLY A 36 2.73 7.93 -2.85
CA GLY A 36 3.71 9.02 -2.71
C GLY A 36 5.17 8.59 -2.86
N ASP A 37 6.06 9.19 -2.06
CA ASP A 37 7.51 8.92 -2.05
C ASP A 37 7.88 7.49 -1.65
N ASN A 38 6.94 6.73 -1.09
CA ASN A 38 7.14 5.33 -0.71
C ASN A 38 6.77 4.35 -1.84
N ALA A 39 6.21 4.83 -2.95
CA ALA A 39 5.86 4.02 -4.10
C ALA A 39 7.12 3.31 -4.62
N SER A 40 7.16 1.99 -4.46
CA SER A 40 8.34 1.19 -4.78
C SER A 40 7.96 -0.20 -5.26
N GLY A 41 8.90 -0.91 -5.88
CA GLY A 41 8.72 -2.30 -6.33
C GLY A 41 8.67 -3.35 -5.21
N LYS A 42 8.74 -2.94 -3.94
CA LYS A 42 8.75 -3.85 -2.78
C LYS A 42 7.52 -4.79 -2.72
N PRO A 43 6.28 -4.37 -3.07
CA PRO A 43 5.14 -5.28 -3.13
C PRO A 43 5.33 -6.47 -4.07
N LEU A 44 6.05 -6.29 -5.18
CA LEU A 44 6.36 -7.39 -6.10
C LEU A 44 7.28 -8.41 -5.42
N LEU A 45 8.28 -7.94 -4.66
CA LEU A 45 9.15 -8.81 -3.87
C LEU A 45 8.37 -9.54 -2.76
N HIS A 46 7.48 -8.83 -2.05
CA HIS A 46 6.61 -9.45 -1.06
C HIS A 46 5.75 -10.57 -1.67
N LEU A 47 5.19 -10.32 -2.86
CA LEU A 47 4.41 -11.32 -3.58
C LEU A 47 5.27 -12.54 -3.98
N ALA A 48 6.46 -12.31 -4.54
CA ALA A 48 7.37 -13.39 -4.93
C ALA A 48 7.74 -14.28 -3.73
N VAL A 49 8.10 -13.67 -2.60
CA VAL A 49 8.43 -14.39 -1.36
C VAL A 49 7.22 -15.17 -0.85
N ALA A 50 6.02 -14.58 -0.87
CA ALA A 50 4.80 -15.27 -0.46
C ALA A 50 4.52 -16.51 -1.31
N VAL A 51 4.69 -16.42 -2.64
CA VAL A 51 4.50 -17.55 -3.56
C VAL A 51 5.53 -18.65 -3.29
N LEU A 52 6.80 -18.31 -3.09
CA LEU A 52 7.85 -19.28 -2.82
C LEU A 52 7.61 -20.03 -1.51
N LEU A 53 7.30 -19.31 -0.43
CA LEU A 53 7.01 -19.92 0.87
C LEU A 53 5.75 -20.79 0.82
N PHE A 54 4.71 -20.32 0.14
CA PHE A 54 3.48 -21.08 -0.01
C PHE A 54 3.70 -22.35 -0.82
N GLY A 55 4.39 -22.26 -1.98
CA GLY A 55 4.74 -23.41 -2.80
C GLY A 55 5.61 -24.42 -2.04
N TYR A 56 6.62 -23.93 -1.30
CA TYR A 56 7.46 -24.80 -0.46
C TYR A 56 6.67 -25.49 0.66
N ALA A 57 5.73 -24.78 1.30
CA ALA A 57 4.89 -25.36 2.33
C ALA A 57 3.99 -26.49 1.76
N LEU A 58 3.42 -26.29 0.57
CA LEU A 58 2.64 -27.31 -0.12
C LEU A 58 3.49 -28.53 -0.47
N GLU A 59 4.68 -28.32 -1.04
CA GLU A 59 5.62 -29.40 -1.38
C GLU A 59 6.06 -30.15 -0.11
N TYR A 60 6.36 -29.42 0.97
CA TYR A 60 6.73 -30.02 2.24
C TYR A 60 5.58 -30.84 2.85
N GLN A 61 4.34 -30.37 2.76
CA GLN A 61 3.18 -31.16 3.19
C GLN A 61 2.99 -32.40 2.33
N HIS A 62 3.20 -32.30 1.02
CA HIS A 62 3.14 -33.45 0.12
C HIS A 62 4.19 -34.50 0.51
N LEU A 63 5.45 -34.08 0.66
CA LEU A 63 6.54 -34.97 1.04
C LEU A 63 6.34 -35.61 2.42
N LYS A 64 5.77 -34.85 3.37
CA LYS A 64 5.42 -35.36 4.70
C LYS A 64 4.25 -36.35 4.66
N ALA A 65 3.25 -36.12 3.82
CA ALA A 65 2.07 -36.98 3.71
C ALA A 65 2.36 -38.30 2.97
N HIS A 66 3.43 -38.35 2.17
CA HIS A 66 3.89 -39.54 1.47
C HIS A 66 4.89 -40.40 2.27
N HIS A 67 5.11 -40.08 3.54
CA HIS A 67 6.04 -40.77 4.44
C HIS A 67 5.32 -41.54 5.56
#